data_AF-A0A379TCN8-F1
#
_entry.id   AF-A0A379TCN8-F1
#
_cell.length_a   1.000
_cell.length_b   1.000
_cell.length_c   1.000
_cell.angle_alpha   90.00
_cell.angle_beta   90.00
_cell.angle_gamma   90.00
#
_symmetry.space_group_name_H-M   'P 1'
#
loop_
_entity.id
_entity.type
_entity.pdbx_description
1 polymer ?
#
loop_
_entity_poly.entity_id
_entity_poly.type
_entity_poly.pdbx_seq_one_letter_code
_entity_poly.pdbx_strand_id
1 'polypeptide(L)'
;MPITQATPEKVAKYLCAAGVGTKEAMENATSPQGICEWIVNFFTCGRVKRNNEKCFREVVEKLTTALLHVNKDDFYSGAKIFLEDINGCVTSFSYGEVFESSSPMVTVEVSKNGKTVTRTIVAKTFLDACRMLKLMNKYNIQQQEDSALLTDEGKLDLRGANLTHKDFNGEDLSHIDASNADFRGSNLSDVNLIGANLCCANLHAVNLMGSNMTRANLTHADLTYANMSSVNLTAAILFSSDFTSTNLNSAILDKIALTLAKSLTGANLTGIQHTPTPLLDYNDETPFPRLIF
;
A
#
# COMPACT_ATOMS: atom_id res chain seq x y z
N MET A 1 10.65 -49.55 -20.03
CA MET A 1 9.49 -50.43 -20.31
C MET A 1 8.83 -49.93 -21.60
N PRO A 2 8.48 -50.79 -22.57
CA PRO A 2 7.85 -50.37 -23.82
C PRO A 2 6.41 -49.91 -23.56
N ILE A 3 5.94 -48.93 -24.35
CA ILE A 3 4.64 -48.22 -24.25
C ILE A 3 3.43 -49.12 -24.62
N THR A 4 3.62 -50.43 -24.80
CA THR A 4 2.61 -51.35 -25.34
C THR A 4 1.59 -51.88 -24.33
N GLN A 5 1.59 -51.40 -23.08
CA GLN A 5 0.62 -51.79 -22.04
C GLN A 5 -0.01 -50.60 -21.28
N ALA A 6 0.03 -49.39 -21.83
CA ALA A 6 -0.65 -48.25 -21.22
C ALA A 6 -2.14 -48.27 -21.58
N THR A 7 -3.01 -48.32 -20.56
CA THR A 7 -4.46 -48.15 -20.74
C THR A 7 -4.76 -46.74 -21.30
N PRO A 8 -5.85 -46.55 -22.07
CA PRO A 8 -6.22 -45.25 -22.63
C PRO A 8 -6.23 -44.11 -21.59
N GLU A 9 -6.63 -44.41 -20.35
CA GLU A 9 -6.63 -43.47 -19.21
C GLU A 9 -5.22 -43.06 -18.76
N LYS A 10 -4.25 -43.99 -18.76
CA LYS A 10 -2.84 -43.66 -18.47
C LYS A 10 -2.24 -42.83 -19.59
N VAL A 11 -2.57 -43.12 -20.85
CA VAL A 11 -2.11 -42.33 -22.01
C VAL A 11 -2.71 -40.92 -21.98
N ALA A 12 -3.98 -40.76 -21.60
CA ALA A 12 -4.60 -39.44 -21.42
C ALA A 12 -3.95 -38.62 -20.29
N LYS A 13 -3.57 -39.27 -19.19
CA LYS A 13 -2.87 -38.61 -18.07
C LYS A 13 -1.47 -38.12 -18.45
N TYR A 14 -0.78 -38.82 -19.36
CA TYR A 14 0.51 -38.40 -19.90
C TYR A 14 0.40 -37.37 -21.03
N LEU A 15 -0.66 -37.41 -21.85
CA LEU A 15 -0.90 -36.40 -22.89
C LEU A 15 -1.36 -35.04 -22.30
N CYS A 16 -2.12 -35.04 -21.19
CA CYS A 16 -2.42 -33.80 -20.47
C CYS A 16 -1.18 -33.14 -19.84
N ALA A 17 -0.09 -33.88 -19.64
CA ALA A 17 1.16 -33.32 -19.13
C ALA A 17 2.01 -32.63 -20.20
N ALA A 18 1.67 -32.78 -21.49
CA ALA A 18 2.39 -32.18 -22.62
C ALA A 18 1.54 -31.19 -23.44
N GLY A 19 0.26 -31.00 -23.07
CA GLY A 19 -0.67 -30.09 -23.73
C GLY A 19 -0.78 -28.76 -22.98
N VAL A 20 -1.03 -27.67 -23.72
CA VAL A 20 -1.37 -26.35 -23.14
C VAL A 20 -2.57 -26.55 -22.20
N GLY A 21 -2.33 -26.42 -20.88
CA GLY A 21 -3.33 -26.72 -19.86
C GLY A 21 -4.62 -25.91 -20.08
N THR A 22 -5.77 -26.58 -20.10
CA THR A 22 -7.07 -25.92 -20.18
C THR A 22 -7.41 -25.28 -18.83
N LYS A 23 -8.23 -24.21 -18.84
CA LYS A 23 -8.71 -23.55 -17.60
C LYS A 23 -9.35 -24.56 -16.64
N GLU A 24 -10.14 -25.47 -17.17
CA GLU A 24 -10.82 -26.55 -16.45
C GLU A 24 -9.85 -27.56 -15.81
N ALA A 25 -8.72 -27.87 -16.46
CA ALA A 25 -7.70 -28.74 -15.88
C ALA A 25 -6.94 -28.05 -14.74
N MET A 26 -6.67 -26.74 -14.87
CA MET A 26 -6.10 -25.92 -13.79
C MET A 26 -7.07 -25.78 -12.60
N GLU A 27 -8.35 -25.52 -12.88
CA GLU A 27 -9.40 -25.49 -11.86
C GLU A 27 -9.41 -26.82 -11.11
N ASN A 28 -9.51 -27.97 -11.78
CA ASN A 28 -9.53 -29.27 -11.11
C ASN A 28 -8.26 -29.59 -10.30
N ALA A 29 -7.10 -29.09 -10.70
CA ALA A 29 -5.84 -29.29 -9.98
C ALA A 29 -5.64 -28.34 -8.78
N THR A 30 -6.36 -27.22 -8.72
CA THR A 30 -6.16 -26.20 -7.67
C THR A 30 -6.81 -26.61 -6.35
N SER A 31 -6.02 -26.64 -5.27
CA SER A 31 -6.48 -26.98 -3.92
C SER A 31 -6.91 -25.72 -3.12
N PRO A 32 -7.95 -25.81 -2.27
CA PRO A 32 -8.37 -24.69 -1.43
C PRO A 32 -7.27 -24.26 -0.44
N GLN A 33 -6.42 -25.21 0.00
CA GLN A 33 -5.24 -24.91 0.81
C GLN A 33 -4.26 -23.99 0.07
N GLY A 34 -3.94 -24.30 -1.19
CA GLY A 34 -2.98 -23.52 -1.97
C GLY A 34 -3.47 -22.09 -2.23
N ILE A 35 -4.77 -21.91 -2.50
CA ILE A 35 -5.37 -20.58 -2.63
C ILE A 35 -5.35 -19.85 -1.29
N CYS A 36 -5.70 -20.52 -0.18
CA CYS A 36 -5.72 -19.90 1.14
C CYS A 36 -4.32 -19.43 1.57
N GLU A 37 -3.29 -20.27 1.40
CA GLU A 37 -1.90 -19.91 1.69
C GLU A 37 -1.41 -18.78 0.79
N TRP A 38 -1.81 -18.77 -0.48
CA TRP A 38 -1.50 -17.67 -1.39
C TRP A 38 -2.14 -16.35 -0.93
N ILE A 39 -3.43 -16.35 -0.58
CA ILE A 39 -4.14 -15.15 -0.12
C ILE A 39 -3.45 -14.58 1.12
N VAL A 40 -3.14 -15.43 2.10
CA VAL A 40 -2.43 -15.00 3.31
C VAL A 40 -1.09 -14.37 2.93
N ASN A 41 -0.27 -15.04 2.11
CA ASN A 41 1.03 -14.53 1.70
C ASN A 41 0.94 -13.20 0.94
N PHE A 42 -0.08 -13.02 0.09
CA PHE A 42 -0.34 -11.76 -0.60
C PHE A 42 -0.52 -10.61 0.39
N PHE A 43 -1.34 -10.81 1.42
CA PHE A 43 -1.59 -9.78 2.43
C PHE A 43 -0.44 -9.63 3.43
N THR A 44 0.28 -10.69 3.80
CA THR A 44 1.30 -10.61 4.86
C THR A 44 2.69 -10.26 4.37
N CYS A 45 3.06 -10.72 3.18
CA CYS A 45 4.42 -10.62 2.67
C CYS A 45 4.56 -9.70 1.47
N GLY A 46 3.44 -9.20 0.91
CA GLY A 46 3.40 -8.30 -0.24
C GLY A 46 4.00 -8.86 -1.54
N ARG A 47 4.70 -10.01 -1.49
CA ARG A 47 5.43 -10.62 -2.59
C ARG A 47 4.81 -11.97 -2.94
N VAL A 48 4.61 -12.20 -4.23
CA VAL A 48 4.26 -13.50 -4.78
C VAL A 48 5.38 -13.92 -5.74
N LYS A 49 5.96 -15.11 -5.55
CA LYS A 49 6.94 -15.67 -6.51
C LYS A 49 6.25 -15.96 -7.85
N ARG A 50 6.87 -15.46 -8.93
CA ARG A 50 6.40 -15.28 -10.33
C ARG A 50 5.86 -16.48 -11.12
N ASN A 51 5.72 -17.67 -10.58
CA ASN A 51 5.43 -18.85 -11.41
C ASN A 51 3.93 -19.03 -11.81
N ASN A 52 3.04 -18.09 -11.48
CA ASN A 52 1.59 -18.17 -11.79
C ASN A 52 0.92 -16.80 -12.06
N GLU A 53 1.61 -15.89 -12.76
CA GLU A 53 1.23 -14.48 -12.99
C GLU A 53 -0.18 -14.26 -13.58
N LYS A 54 -0.68 -15.18 -14.42
CA LYS A 54 -2.00 -15.04 -15.05
C LYS A 54 -3.15 -15.33 -14.07
N CYS A 55 -3.03 -16.39 -13.28
CA CYS A 55 -3.97 -16.69 -12.18
C CYS A 55 -3.89 -15.60 -11.10
N PHE A 56 -2.69 -15.06 -10.87
CA PHE A 56 -2.45 -13.95 -9.95
C PHE A 56 -3.19 -12.67 -10.35
N ARG A 57 -3.11 -12.26 -11.63
CA ARG A 57 -3.85 -11.08 -12.12
C ARG A 57 -5.36 -11.23 -11.93
N GLU A 58 -5.91 -12.40 -12.24
CA GLU A 58 -7.35 -12.67 -12.07
C GLU A 58 -7.79 -12.55 -10.62
N VAL A 59 -6.98 -13.04 -9.67
CA VAL A 59 -7.30 -12.88 -8.24
C VAL A 59 -7.17 -11.44 -7.79
N VAL A 60 -6.11 -10.73 -8.18
CA VAL A 60 -5.94 -9.30 -7.84
C VAL A 60 -7.08 -8.47 -8.42
N GLU A 61 -7.50 -8.74 -9.66
CA GLU A 61 -8.62 -8.06 -10.31
C GLU A 61 -9.94 -8.33 -9.57
N LYS A 62 -10.30 -9.60 -9.37
CA LYS A 62 -11.52 -10.00 -8.62
C LYS A 62 -11.53 -9.44 -7.21
N LEU A 63 -10.38 -9.50 -6.52
CA LEU A 63 -10.20 -8.95 -5.19
C LEU A 63 -10.37 -7.42 -5.21
N THR A 64 -9.74 -6.72 -6.15
CA THR A 64 -9.90 -5.26 -6.29
C THR A 64 -11.37 -4.89 -6.53
N THR A 65 -12.08 -5.59 -7.43
CA THR A 65 -13.50 -5.36 -7.71
C THR A 65 -14.38 -5.59 -6.47
N ALA A 66 -14.19 -6.71 -5.77
CA ALA A 66 -14.96 -7.02 -4.57
C ALA A 66 -14.64 -6.03 -3.43
N LEU A 67 -13.38 -5.64 -3.28
CA LEU A 67 -12.92 -4.74 -2.23
C LEU A 67 -13.33 -3.29 -2.45
N LEU A 68 -13.48 -2.82 -3.69
CA LEU A 68 -13.88 -1.44 -4.02
C LEU A 68 -15.16 -1.04 -3.26
N HIS A 69 -16.09 -1.96 -3.09
CA HIS A 69 -17.40 -1.74 -2.48
C HIS A 69 -17.45 -2.04 -0.97
N VAL A 70 -16.31 -2.40 -0.37
CA VAL A 70 -16.25 -2.69 1.07
C VAL A 70 -16.36 -1.39 1.84
N ASN A 71 -17.52 -1.20 2.46
CA ASN A 71 -17.71 -0.26 3.55
C ASN A 71 -17.05 -0.84 4.81
N LYS A 72 -16.12 -0.08 5.40
CA LYS A 72 -15.34 -0.50 6.57
C LYS A 72 -16.24 -0.78 7.77
N ASP A 73 -17.29 0.02 7.96
CA ASP A 73 -18.20 -0.11 9.08
C ASP A 73 -19.11 -1.35 8.91
N ASP A 74 -19.56 -1.62 7.68
CA ASP A 74 -20.31 -2.83 7.37
C ASP A 74 -19.43 -4.08 7.57
N PHE A 75 -18.17 -4.03 7.15
CA PHE A 75 -17.23 -5.15 7.35
C PHE A 75 -16.96 -5.42 8.84
N TYR A 76 -16.78 -4.38 9.64
CA TYR A 76 -16.59 -4.50 11.09
C TYR A 76 -17.85 -4.96 11.84
N SER A 77 -19.04 -4.67 11.31
CA SER A 77 -20.30 -5.15 11.87
C SER A 77 -20.64 -6.59 11.47
N GLY A 78 -19.74 -7.27 10.73
CA GLY A 78 -19.84 -8.70 10.42
C GLY A 78 -20.21 -9.01 8.97
N ALA A 79 -20.29 -8.01 8.08
CA ALA A 79 -20.45 -8.28 6.65
C ALA A 79 -19.26 -9.10 6.13
N LYS A 80 -19.56 -10.08 5.28
CA LYS A 80 -18.55 -10.90 4.61
C LYS A 80 -18.28 -10.37 3.22
N ILE A 81 -17.02 -10.40 2.82
CA ILE A 81 -16.59 -10.12 1.44
C ILE A 81 -16.44 -11.47 0.76
N PHE A 82 -17.10 -11.66 -0.38
CA PHE A 82 -17.00 -12.88 -1.16
C PHE A 82 -16.23 -12.63 -2.44
N LEU A 83 -15.32 -13.55 -2.77
CA LEU A 83 -14.72 -13.66 -4.10
C LEU A 83 -15.26 -14.91 -4.75
N GLU A 84 -16.02 -14.72 -5.82
CA GLU A 84 -16.60 -15.81 -6.59
C GLU A 84 -15.56 -16.38 -7.57
N ASP A 85 -15.45 -17.71 -7.54
CA ASP A 85 -14.69 -18.51 -8.50
C ASP A 85 -13.23 -18.07 -8.69
N ILE A 86 -12.41 -18.37 -7.67
CA ILE A 86 -10.95 -18.36 -7.79
C ILE A 86 -10.50 -19.79 -8.08
N ASN A 87 -10.29 -20.13 -9.35
CA ASN A 87 -9.99 -21.50 -9.81
C ASN A 87 -10.94 -22.57 -9.22
N GLY A 88 -12.24 -22.29 -9.22
CA GLY A 88 -13.26 -23.18 -8.66
C GLY A 88 -13.33 -23.20 -7.13
N CYS A 89 -12.70 -22.25 -6.44
CA CYS A 89 -12.88 -22.02 -5.00
C CYS A 89 -13.79 -20.82 -4.74
N VAL A 90 -14.63 -20.95 -3.71
CA VAL A 90 -15.33 -19.83 -3.09
C VAL A 90 -14.48 -19.33 -1.95
N THR A 91 -14.14 -18.04 -1.98
CA THR A 91 -13.36 -17.40 -0.92
C THR A 91 -14.23 -16.38 -0.19
N SER A 92 -14.13 -16.33 1.13
CA SER A 92 -14.72 -15.25 1.91
C SER A 92 -13.75 -14.66 2.93
N PHE A 93 -13.94 -13.37 3.20
CA PHE A 93 -13.27 -12.64 4.26
C PHE A 93 -14.32 -12.18 5.26
N SER A 94 -14.05 -12.37 6.55
CA SER A 94 -14.90 -11.87 7.62
C SER A 94 -14.07 -11.30 8.74
N TYR A 95 -14.47 -10.14 9.26
CA TYR A 95 -13.86 -9.58 10.45
C TYR A 95 -14.16 -10.46 11.67
N GLY A 96 -13.12 -10.90 12.36
CA GLY A 96 -13.21 -11.72 13.56
C GLY A 96 -13.39 -10.89 14.83
N GLU A 97 -13.95 -11.50 15.88
CA GLU A 97 -14.17 -10.84 17.17
C GLU A 97 -12.87 -10.33 17.79
N VAL A 98 -12.96 -9.15 18.41
CA VAL A 98 -11.86 -8.52 19.14
C VAL A 98 -11.79 -9.15 20.52
N PHE A 99 -10.71 -9.86 20.83
CA PHE A 99 -10.41 -10.20 22.22
C PHE A 99 -9.60 -9.05 22.84
N GLU A 100 -9.84 -8.73 24.12
CA GLU A 100 -9.33 -7.54 24.82
C GLU A 100 -7.81 -7.34 24.77
N SER A 101 -7.04 -8.34 24.32
CA SER A 101 -5.58 -8.31 24.21
C SER A 101 -5.01 -8.65 22.83
N SER A 102 -5.83 -8.92 21.81
CA SER A 102 -5.36 -9.29 20.47
C SER A 102 -5.65 -8.22 19.42
N SER A 103 -4.74 -8.09 18.44
CA SER A 103 -5.04 -7.31 17.24
C SER A 103 -6.23 -7.94 16.53
N PRO A 104 -7.19 -7.15 16.02
CA PRO A 104 -8.31 -7.69 15.27
C PRO A 104 -7.81 -8.47 14.06
N MET A 105 -8.47 -9.58 13.76
CA MET A 105 -8.09 -10.49 12.69
C MET A 105 -9.19 -10.56 11.64
N VAL A 106 -8.80 -10.75 10.39
CA VAL A 106 -9.69 -11.13 9.29
C VAL A 106 -9.51 -12.61 9.05
N THR A 107 -10.62 -13.34 9.15
CA THR A 107 -10.68 -14.76 8.79
C THR A 107 -10.82 -14.87 7.28
N VAL A 108 -9.91 -15.62 6.66
CA VAL A 108 -9.96 -16.03 5.26
C VAL A 108 -10.45 -17.46 5.21
N GLU A 109 -11.58 -17.68 4.55
CA GLU A 109 -12.14 -19.02 4.34
C GLU A 109 -12.15 -19.33 2.85
N VAL A 110 -11.55 -20.45 2.46
CA VAL A 110 -11.52 -20.94 1.07
C VAL A 110 -12.15 -22.32 1.02
N SER A 111 -13.20 -22.48 0.22
CA SER A 111 -13.94 -23.73 0.11
C SER A 111 -14.04 -24.25 -1.32
N LYS A 112 -13.99 -25.58 -1.47
CA LYS A 112 -14.18 -26.30 -2.74
C LYS A 112 -14.58 -27.75 -2.50
N ASN A 113 -15.62 -28.21 -3.18
CA ASN A 113 -16.10 -29.61 -3.14
C ASN A 113 -16.24 -30.16 -1.70
N GLY A 114 -16.81 -29.37 -0.79
CA GLY A 114 -17.02 -29.75 0.61
C GLY A 114 -15.78 -29.70 1.51
N LYS A 115 -14.60 -29.34 0.98
CA LYS A 115 -13.40 -29.05 1.78
C LYS A 115 -13.28 -27.55 2.02
N THR A 116 -13.02 -27.17 3.27
CA THR A 116 -12.84 -25.78 3.69
C THR A 116 -11.50 -25.61 4.40
N VAL A 117 -10.77 -24.56 4.05
CA VAL A 117 -9.51 -24.16 4.69
C VAL A 117 -9.67 -22.75 5.22
N THR A 118 -9.24 -22.54 6.46
CA THR A 118 -9.33 -21.26 7.14
C THR A 118 -7.95 -20.79 7.59
N ARG A 119 -7.68 -19.48 7.43
CA ARG A 119 -6.51 -18.78 7.96
C ARG A 119 -6.92 -17.41 8.48
N THR A 120 -6.01 -16.74 9.16
CA THR A 120 -6.23 -15.40 9.70
C THR A 120 -5.14 -14.44 9.23
N ILE A 121 -5.52 -13.17 9.05
CA ILE A 121 -4.64 -12.06 8.70
C ILE A 121 -4.92 -10.93 9.69
N VAL A 122 -3.91 -10.18 10.10
CA VAL A 122 -4.13 -8.96 10.91
C VAL A 122 -5.03 -8.00 10.14
N ALA A 123 -6.13 -7.54 10.75
CA ALA A 123 -7.13 -6.73 10.05
C ALA A 123 -6.57 -5.41 9.53
N LYS A 124 -5.62 -4.80 10.25
CA LYS A 124 -4.88 -3.62 9.77
C LYS A 124 -4.20 -3.90 8.44
N THR A 125 -3.42 -4.98 8.37
CA THR A 125 -2.69 -5.39 7.16
C THR A 125 -3.63 -5.65 5.99
N PHE A 126 -4.75 -6.33 6.24
CA PHE A 126 -5.79 -6.56 5.23
C PHE A 126 -6.34 -5.23 4.69
N LEU A 127 -6.77 -4.33 5.58
CA LEU A 127 -7.37 -3.05 5.20
C LEU A 127 -6.39 -2.11 4.52
N ASP A 128 -5.12 -2.13 4.92
CA ASP A 128 -4.05 -1.39 4.27
C ASP A 128 -3.88 -1.86 2.81
N ALA A 129 -3.78 -3.17 2.58
CA ALA A 129 -3.72 -3.71 1.23
C ALA A 129 -4.98 -3.36 0.41
N CYS A 130 -6.17 -3.41 1.01
CA CYS A 130 -7.41 -2.97 0.37
C CYS A 130 -7.33 -1.49 -0.04
N ARG A 131 -6.88 -0.62 0.87
CA ARG A 131 -6.68 0.82 0.61
C ARG A 131 -5.73 1.04 -0.57
N MET A 132 -4.61 0.30 -0.60
CA MET A 132 -3.66 0.37 -1.72
C MET A 132 -4.29 -0.08 -3.04
N LEU A 133 -4.97 -1.23 -3.07
CA LEU A 133 -5.61 -1.72 -4.30
C LEU A 133 -6.63 -0.70 -4.84
N LYS A 134 -7.43 -0.08 -3.96
CA LYS A 134 -8.37 1.00 -4.34
C LYS A 134 -7.63 2.20 -4.93
N LEU A 135 -6.57 2.65 -4.27
CA LEU A 135 -5.75 3.79 -4.71
C LEU A 135 -5.14 3.52 -6.09
N MET A 136 -4.48 2.36 -6.24
CA MET A 136 -3.82 1.98 -7.48
C MET A 136 -4.80 1.89 -8.64
N ASN A 137 -5.97 1.29 -8.42
CA ASN A 137 -7.02 1.21 -9.42
C ASN A 137 -7.59 2.60 -9.78
N LYS A 138 -7.95 3.40 -8.76
CA LYS A 138 -8.53 4.75 -8.94
C LYS A 138 -7.62 5.65 -9.77
N TYR A 139 -6.30 5.54 -9.55
CA TYR A 139 -5.31 6.42 -10.17
C TYR A 139 -4.51 5.78 -11.29
N ASN A 140 -4.87 4.57 -11.71
CA ASN A 140 -4.15 3.79 -12.73
C ASN A 140 -2.64 3.76 -12.46
N ILE A 141 -2.27 3.43 -11.22
CA ILE A 141 -0.87 3.26 -10.81
C ILE A 141 -0.46 1.85 -11.21
N GLN A 142 0.50 1.75 -12.13
CA GLN A 142 1.00 0.46 -12.58
C GLN A 142 1.93 -0.13 -11.51
N GLN A 143 1.69 -1.39 -11.13
CA GLN A 143 2.70 -2.15 -10.38
C GLN A 143 3.89 -2.41 -11.29
N GLN A 144 5.10 -2.07 -10.85
CA GLN A 144 6.29 -2.67 -11.44
C GLN A 144 6.23 -4.18 -11.19
N GLU A 145 6.75 -4.99 -12.11
CA GLU A 145 6.62 -6.46 -12.09
C GLU A 145 7.20 -7.16 -10.83
N ASP A 146 7.81 -6.42 -9.90
CA ASP A 146 8.35 -6.86 -8.61
C ASP A 146 7.90 -6.01 -7.41
N SER A 147 6.99 -5.03 -7.60
CA SER A 147 6.57 -4.16 -6.50
C SER A 147 5.57 -4.85 -5.60
N ALA A 148 5.89 -4.95 -4.32
CA ALA A 148 4.94 -5.37 -3.31
C ALA A 148 3.89 -4.28 -3.07
N LEU A 149 2.69 -4.64 -2.58
CA LEU A 149 1.70 -3.67 -2.10
C LEU A 149 2.07 -3.09 -0.73
N LEU A 150 2.77 -3.91 0.05
CA LEU A 150 3.26 -3.59 1.38
C LEU A 150 4.76 -3.82 1.43
N THR A 151 5.47 -2.91 2.08
CA THR A 151 6.87 -3.08 2.50
C THR A 151 7.02 -4.26 3.47
N ASP A 152 8.26 -4.68 3.71
CA ASP A 152 8.55 -5.75 4.67
C ASP A 152 8.13 -5.35 6.12
N GLU A 153 8.01 -4.04 6.40
CA GLU A 153 7.47 -3.48 7.64
C GLU A 153 5.94 -3.31 7.65
N GLY A 154 5.24 -3.75 6.60
CA GLY A 154 3.77 -3.66 6.50
C GLY A 154 3.23 -2.27 6.17
N LYS A 155 4.08 -1.32 5.74
CA LYS A 155 3.64 -0.01 5.21
C LYS A 155 3.20 -0.14 3.76
N LEU A 156 2.25 0.69 3.35
CA LEU A 156 1.83 0.82 1.95
C LEU A 156 3.02 1.20 1.06
N ASP A 157 3.27 0.49 -0.05
CA ASP A 157 4.45 0.68 -0.89
C ASP A 157 4.12 1.34 -2.24
N LEU A 158 4.60 2.58 -2.43
CA LEU A 158 4.63 3.33 -3.69
C LEU A 158 6.06 3.80 -4.01
N ARG A 159 7.09 3.08 -3.53
CA ARG A 159 8.48 3.48 -3.73
C ARG A 159 8.81 3.58 -5.22
N GLY A 160 9.42 4.70 -5.61
CA GLY A 160 9.79 4.94 -7.01
C GLY A 160 8.61 5.05 -7.98
N ALA A 161 7.36 5.12 -7.50
CA ALA A 161 6.20 5.17 -8.36
C ALA A 161 6.16 6.50 -9.16
N ASN A 162 5.75 6.40 -10.43
CA ASN A 162 5.42 7.57 -11.23
C ASN A 162 3.98 8.00 -10.92
N LEU A 163 3.85 9.12 -10.20
CA LEU A 163 2.60 9.66 -9.71
C LEU A 163 2.38 11.09 -10.22
N THR A 164 3.09 11.51 -11.28
CA THR A 164 3.05 12.88 -11.83
C THR A 164 1.66 13.24 -12.34
N HIS A 165 1.26 14.50 -12.12
CA HIS A 165 0.01 15.08 -12.61
C HIS A 165 -1.27 14.34 -12.21
N LYS A 166 -1.25 13.59 -11.10
CA LYS A 166 -2.42 12.88 -10.57
C LYS A 166 -3.15 13.72 -9.52
N ASP A 167 -4.47 13.54 -9.41
CA ASP A 167 -5.31 14.26 -8.45
C ASP A 167 -5.71 13.38 -7.26
N PHE A 168 -4.89 13.41 -6.22
CA PHE A 168 -5.09 12.70 -4.96
C PHE A 168 -5.89 13.52 -3.94
N ASN A 169 -6.60 14.59 -4.32
CA ASN A 169 -7.26 15.46 -3.35
C ASN A 169 -8.11 14.68 -2.32
N GLY A 170 -7.85 14.96 -1.03
CA GLY A 170 -8.56 14.35 0.10
C GLY A 170 -8.26 12.87 0.35
N GLU A 171 -7.32 12.26 -0.36
CA GLU A 171 -6.95 10.86 -0.15
C GLU A 171 -6.26 10.62 1.21
N ASP A 172 -6.36 9.38 1.69
CA ASP A 172 -5.63 8.93 2.87
C ASP A 172 -4.39 8.13 2.46
N LEU A 173 -3.24 8.82 2.45
CA LEU A 173 -1.91 8.28 2.19
C LEU A 173 -1.08 8.15 3.49
N SER A 174 -1.73 8.08 4.64
CA SER A 174 -1.04 7.97 5.93
C SER A 174 -0.17 6.70 5.99
N HIS A 175 1.04 6.86 6.53
CA HIS A 175 2.05 5.82 6.70
C HIS A 175 2.52 5.14 5.41
N ILE A 176 2.27 5.75 4.24
CA ILE A 176 2.77 5.24 2.96
C ILE A 176 4.28 5.37 2.87
N ASP A 177 4.94 4.42 2.24
CA ASP A 177 6.30 4.54 1.73
C ASP A 177 6.25 4.91 0.26
N ALA A 178 6.42 6.20 -0.03
CA ALA A 178 6.55 6.75 -1.36
C ALA A 178 7.95 7.34 -1.55
N SER A 179 8.97 6.73 -0.92
CA SER A 179 10.35 7.16 -1.12
C SER A 179 10.77 7.01 -2.59
N ASN A 180 11.51 8.00 -3.10
CA ASN A 180 11.89 8.13 -4.51
C ASN A 180 10.71 8.25 -5.50
N ALA A 181 9.46 8.41 -5.04
CA ALA A 181 8.32 8.58 -5.93
C ALA A 181 8.33 9.95 -6.61
N ASP A 182 7.70 10.04 -7.77
CA ASP A 182 7.61 11.27 -8.56
C ASP A 182 6.18 11.81 -8.55
N PHE A 183 5.94 12.88 -7.80
CA PHE A 183 4.66 13.57 -7.65
C PHE A 183 4.64 14.92 -8.37
N ARG A 184 5.52 15.15 -9.35
CA ARG A 184 5.60 16.45 -10.04
C ARG A 184 4.25 16.90 -10.58
N GLY A 185 3.89 18.13 -10.23
CA GLY A 185 2.64 18.77 -10.65
C GLY A 185 1.37 18.04 -10.23
N SER A 186 1.44 17.12 -9.26
CA SER A 186 0.26 16.42 -8.74
C SER A 186 -0.52 17.28 -7.75
N ASN A 187 -1.80 16.98 -7.60
CA ASN A 187 -2.65 17.59 -6.59
C ASN A 187 -2.75 16.66 -5.37
N LEU A 188 -2.11 17.06 -4.28
CA LEU A 188 -2.16 16.44 -2.95
C LEU A 188 -2.85 17.39 -1.94
N SER A 189 -3.75 18.28 -2.39
CA SER A 189 -4.48 19.15 -1.46
C SER A 189 -5.35 18.34 -0.51
N ASP A 190 -5.40 18.73 0.76
CA ASP A 190 -6.18 18.10 1.82
C ASP A 190 -5.88 16.60 2.05
N VAL A 191 -4.75 16.11 1.55
CA VAL A 191 -4.34 14.70 1.71
C VAL A 191 -3.83 14.45 3.12
N ASN A 192 -4.19 13.30 3.67
CA ASN A 192 -3.59 12.80 4.90
C ASN A 192 -2.28 12.05 4.59
N LEU A 193 -1.14 12.63 4.98
CA LEU A 193 0.22 12.10 4.82
C LEU A 193 0.89 11.86 6.19
N ILE A 194 0.11 11.68 7.26
CA ILE A 194 0.66 11.43 8.60
C ILE A 194 1.64 10.26 8.56
N GLY A 195 2.88 10.50 9.00
CA GLY A 195 3.93 9.48 9.08
C GLY A 195 4.36 8.88 7.73
N ALA A 196 4.01 9.52 6.60
CA ALA A 196 4.43 9.08 5.28
C ALA A 196 5.96 9.19 5.12
N ASN A 197 6.56 8.23 4.43
CA ASN A 197 7.95 8.29 3.99
C ASN A 197 8.00 8.83 2.56
N LEU A 198 8.47 10.07 2.40
CA LEU A 198 8.66 10.79 1.15
C LEU A 198 10.17 11.07 0.92
N CYS A 199 11.04 10.26 1.52
CA CYS A 199 12.49 10.40 1.37
C CYS A 199 12.88 10.38 -0.11
N CYS A 200 13.68 11.35 -0.56
CA CYS A 200 14.10 11.53 -1.94
C CYS A 200 12.94 11.66 -2.96
N ALA A 201 11.70 11.94 -2.52
CA ALA A 201 10.58 12.11 -3.44
C ALA A 201 10.72 13.41 -4.24
N ASN A 202 10.29 13.38 -5.50
CA ASN A 202 10.18 14.57 -6.33
C ASN A 202 8.78 15.17 -6.17
N LEU A 203 8.69 16.28 -5.44
CA LEU A 203 7.47 17.03 -5.15
C LEU A 203 7.51 18.41 -5.85
N HIS A 204 8.29 18.56 -6.92
CA HIS A 204 8.41 19.81 -7.65
C HIS A 204 7.05 20.26 -8.21
N ALA A 205 6.70 21.52 -7.93
CA ALA A 205 5.43 22.14 -8.30
C ALA A 205 4.17 21.36 -7.84
N VAL A 206 4.26 20.56 -6.78
CA VAL A 206 3.12 19.83 -6.21
C VAL A 206 2.17 20.78 -5.46
N ASN A 207 0.87 20.49 -5.46
CA ASN A 207 -0.09 21.18 -4.58
C ASN A 207 -0.33 20.35 -3.32
N LEU A 208 0.16 20.81 -2.17
CA LEU A 208 0.00 20.20 -0.84
C LEU A 208 -0.85 21.08 0.09
N MET A 209 -1.63 22.01 -0.46
CA MET A 209 -2.46 22.93 0.31
C MET A 209 -3.34 22.18 1.32
N GLY A 210 -3.31 22.59 2.58
CA GLY A 210 -4.14 21.99 3.64
C GLY A 210 -3.81 20.54 4.02
N SER A 211 -2.79 19.93 3.40
CA SER A 211 -2.45 18.54 3.69
C SER A 211 -1.90 18.35 5.11
N ASN A 212 -2.10 17.17 5.67
CA ASN A 212 -1.56 16.81 6.97
C ASN A 212 -0.32 15.93 6.82
N MET A 213 0.86 16.51 7.00
CA MET A 213 2.16 15.85 6.91
C MET A 213 2.82 15.66 8.28
N THR A 214 2.02 15.57 9.35
CA THR A 214 2.52 15.36 10.71
C THR A 214 3.41 14.12 10.76
N ARG A 215 4.64 14.26 11.26
CA ARG A 215 5.66 13.19 11.32
C ARG A 215 6.06 12.58 9.97
N ALA A 216 5.78 13.25 8.85
CA ALA A 216 6.26 12.79 7.55
C ALA A 216 7.78 12.91 7.45
N ASN A 217 8.42 11.98 6.73
CA ASN A 217 9.83 12.05 6.40
C ASN A 217 10.02 12.64 5.00
N LEU A 218 10.55 13.86 4.92
CA LEU A 218 10.86 14.58 3.68
C LEU A 218 12.36 14.67 3.43
N THR A 219 13.16 13.82 4.07
CA THR A 219 14.63 13.81 3.90
C THR A 219 15.01 13.78 2.42
N HIS A 220 15.84 14.72 1.98
CA HIS A 220 16.27 14.90 0.58
C HIS A 220 15.14 15.11 -0.45
N ALA A 221 13.89 15.40 -0.05
CA ALA A 221 12.81 15.66 -0.98
C ALA A 221 12.97 17.00 -1.71
N ASP A 222 12.52 17.07 -2.96
CA ASP A 222 12.47 18.31 -3.76
C ASP A 222 11.05 18.89 -3.71
N LEU A 223 10.86 19.99 -2.97
CA LEU A 223 9.60 20.73 -2.85
C LEU A 223 9.65 22.07 -3.61
N THR A 224 10.56 22.20 -4.56
CA THR A 224 10.75 23.46 -5.30
C THR A 224 9.45 23.86 -6.01
N TYR A 225 9.04 25.13 -5.87
CA TYR A 225 7.78 25.67 -6.39
C TYR A 225 6.49 24.99 -5.86
N ALA A 226 6.55 24.17 -4.81
CA ALA A 226 5.36 23.55 -4.25
C ALA A 226 4.42 24.59 -3.61
N ASN A 227 3.11 24.34 -3.68
CA ASN A 227 2.12 25.06 -2.89
C ASN A 227 1.83 24.29 -1.60
N MET A 228 2.36 24.75 -0.47
CA MET A 228 2.17 24.15 0.85
C MET A 228 1.41 25.08 1.80
N SER A 229 0.52 25.93 1.27
CA SER A 229 -0.27 26.83 2.10
C SER A 229 -1.15 26.05 3.08
N SER A 230 -1.13 26.42 4.35
CA SER A 230 -1.87 25.77 5.43
C SER A 230 -1.53 24.28 5.64
N VAL A 231 -0.35 23.83 5.18
CA VAL A 231 0.13 22.46 5.48
C VAL A 231 0.41 22.30 6.97
N ASN A 232 0.18 21.09 7.50
CA ASN A 232 0.65 20.73 8.83
C ASN A 232 1.92 19.86 8.74
N LEU A 233 3.08 20.43 9.07
CA LEU A 233 4.38 19.75 9.10
C LEU A 233 4.82 19.39 10.52
N THR A 234 3.90 19.33 11.50
CA THR A 234 4.26 19.09 12.90
C THR A 234 5.14 17.86 13.05
N ALA A 235 6.33 18.02 13.65
CA ALA A 235 7.31 16.96 13.85
C ALA A 235 7.76 16.22 12.56
N ALA A 236 7.64 16.85 11.39
CA ALA A 236 8.18 16.33 10.15
C ALA A 236 9.72 16.42 10.12
N ILE A 237 10.34 15.52 9.36
CA ILE A 237 11.79 15.47 9.15
C ILE A 237 12.13 16.13 7.82
N LEU A 238 12.91 17.20 7.83
CA LEU A 238 13.20 18.05 6.67
C LEU A 238 14.69 18.04 6.26
N PHE A 239 15.46 17.06 6.74
CA PHE A 239 16.91 17.04 6.53
C PHE A 239 17.25 17.10 5.03
N SER A 240 18.00 18.11 4.63
CA SER A 240 18.43 18.35 3.26
C SER A 240 17.29 18.40 2.22
N SER A 241 16.06 18.73 2.61
CA SER A 241 14.96 18.95 1.65
C SER A 241 15.00 20.36 1.05
N ASP A 242 14.55 20.51 -0.20
CA ASP A 242 14.63 21.77 -0.95
C ASP A 242 13.28 22.48 -1.01
N PHE A 243 13.14 23.61 -0.31
CA PHE A 243 11.93 24.45 -0.29
C PHE A 243 12.09 25.73 -1.13
N THR A 244 12.95 25.74 -2.14
CA THR A 244 13.15 26.92 -2.97
C THR A 244 11.84 27.33 -3.66
N SER A 245 11.45 28.61 -3.48
CA SER A 245 10.20 29.17 -4.01
C SER A 245 8.92 28.44 -3.60
N THR A 246 8.93 27.73 -2.46
CA THR A 246 7.74 27.07 -1.91
C THR A 246 6.81 28.07 -1.21
N ASN A 247 5.50 27.91 -1.36
CA ASN A 247 4.52 28.68 -0.60
C ASN A 247 4.19 27.97 0.73
N LEU A 248 4.70 28.47 1.86
CA LEU A 248 4.40 27.95 3.21
C LEU A 248 3.47 28.89 3.99
N ASN A 249 2.67 29.71 3.29
CA ASN A 249 1.77 30.64 3.96
C ASN A 249 0.84 29.88 4.93
N SER A 250 0.76 30.35 6.17
CA SER A 250 -0.09 29.76 7.22
C SER A 250 0.23 28.29 7.57
N ALA A 251 1.41 27.79 7.20
CA ALA A 251 1.84 26.43 7.54
C ALA A 251 2.08 26.27 9.06
N ILE A 252 1.83 25.08 9.58
CA ILE A 252 2.14 24.68 10.96
C ILE A 252 3.50 23.97 10.96
N LEU A 253 4.46 24.55 11.66
CA LEU A 253 5.88 24.17 11.67
C LEU A 253 6.35 23.73 13.05
N ASP A 254 5.45 23.28 13.91
CA ASP A 254 5.78 22.88 15.28
C ASP A 254 6.73 21.67 15.31
N LYS A 255 7.73 21.69 16.19
CA LYS A 255 8.67 20.57 16.39
C LYS A 255 9.48 20.20 15.14
N ILE A 256 9.72 21.14 14.22
CA ILE A 256 10.59 20.92 13.07
C ILE A 256 11.93 21.65 13.25
N ALA A 257 13.00 21.07 12.74
CA ALA A 257 14.29 21.73 12.62
C ALA A 257 14.45 22.31 11.21
N LEU A 258 13.79 23.44 10.93
CA LEU A 258 13.78 24.05 9.58
C LEU A 258 15.20 24.45 9.09
N THR A 259 16.13 24.67 10.03
CA THR A 259 17.56 24.92 9.75
C THR A 259 18.27 23.74 9.09
N LEU A 260 17.69 22.53 9.14
CA LEU A 260 18.23 21.35 8.47
C LEU A 260 17.78 21.23 7.00
N ALA A 261 16.87 22.08 6.54
CA ALA A 261 16.50 22.12 5.13
C ALA A 261 17.69 22.56 4.26
N LYS A 262 17.78 22.02 3.05
CA LYS A 262 18.82 22.36 2.08
C LYS A 262 18.72 23.80 1.59
N SER A 263 17.50 24.28 1.34
CA SER A 263 17.25 25.63 0.83
C SER A 263 15.84 26.08 1.20
N LEU A 264 15.72 27.38 1.50
CA LEU A 264 14.46 28.10 1.71
C LEU A 264 14.39 29.35 0.82
N THR A 265 15.27 29.46 -0.18
CA THR A 265 15.40 30.67 -0.99
C THR A 265 14.08 31.00 -1.68
N GLY A 266 13.53 32.18 -1.41
CA GLY A 266 12.25 32.62 -1.97
C GLY A 266 11.02 31.91 -1.41
N ALA A 267 11.15 31.11 -0.35
CA ALA A 267 10.00 30.51 0.32
C ALA A 267 9.12 31.57 1.00
N ASN A 268 7.80 31.46 0.87
CA ASN A 268 6.86 32.35 1.53
C ASN A 268 6.51 31.80 2.92
N LEU A 269 7.09 32.39 3.98
CA LEU A 269 6.85 32.00 5.38
C LEU A 269 5.84 32.92 6.09
N THR A 270 5.00 33.64 5.35
CA THR A 270 4.01 34.54 5.98
C THR A 270 2.97 33.76 6.78
N GLY A 271 2.64 34.23 7.98
CA GLY A 271 1.56 33.64 8.81
C GLY A 271 1.84 32.24 9.36
N ILE A 272 3.07 31.72 9.27
CA ILE A 272 3.41 30.42 9.84
C ILE A 272 3.07 30.35 11.33
N GLN A 273 2.61 29.17 11.76
CA GLN A 273 2.47 28.82 13.16
C GLN A 273 3.70 28.01 13.58
N HIS A 274 4.37 28.45 14.64
CA HIS A 274 5.54 27.76 15.16
C HIS A 274 5.60 27.95 16.67
N THR A 275 5.46 26.86 17.43
CA THR A 275 5.80 26.79 18.84
C THR A 275 7.28 26.48 19.02
N PRO A 276 8.07 27.37 19.66
CA PRO A 276 9.47 27.08 19.95
C PRO A 276 9.58 25.80 20.76
N THR A 277 10.25 24.81 20.19
CA THR A 277 10.57 23.56 20.88
C THR A 277 12.07 23.34 20.83
N PRO A 278 12.69 22.75 21.88
CA PRO A 278 14.10 22.39 21.84
C PRO A 278 14.33 21.47 20.64
N LEU A 279 15.37 21.75 19.85
CA LEU A 279 15.73 20.94 18.69
C LEU A 279 15.79 19.47 19.12
N LEU A 280 15.08 18.61 18.40
CA LEU A 280 15.22 17.17 18.56
C LEU A 280 16.68 16.82 18.23
N ASP A 281 17.32 16.03 19.08
CA ASP A 281 18.69 15.54 18.87
C ASP A 281 18.67 14.65 17.61
N TYR A 282 19.08 15.22 16.48
CA TYR A 282 19.08 14.54 15.19
C TYR A 282 20.48 13.96 14.98
N ASN A 283 20.63 12.64 15.15
CA ASN A 283 21.84 11.92 14.79
C ASN A 283 21.62 11.11 13.52
N ASP A 284 22.59 11.16 12.61
CA ASP A 284 22.62 10.48 11.30
C ASP A 284 22.37 8.96 11.35
N GLU A 285 22.44 8.35 12.55
CA GLU A 285 22.25 6.91 12.76
C GLU A 285 20.79 6.49 13.04
N THR A 286 19.86 7.44 13.23
CA THR A 286 18.45 7.12 13.48
C THR A 286 17.52 7.91 12.55
N PRO A 287 16.84 7.27 11.57
CA PRO A 287 15.92 7.96 10.65
C PRO A 287 14.65 8.48 11.33
N PHE A 288 14.48 8.21 12.63
CA PHE A 288 13.46 8.79 13.48
C PHE A 288 14.15 9.37 14.71
N PRO A 289 14.04 10.68 14.99
CA PRO A 289 14.44 11.19 16.30
C PRO A 289 13.64 10.41 17.35
N ARG A 290 14.33 9.86 18.36
CA ARG A 290 13.62 9.30 19.52
C ARG A 290 12.80 10.44 20.10
N LEU A 291 11.48 10.28 20.10
CA LEU A 291 10.58 11.15 20.86
C LEU A 291 11.00 11.04 22.33
N ILE A 292 11.74 12.03 22.84
CA ILE A 292 11.89 12.19 24.28
C ILE A 292 10.53 12.70 24.75
N PHE A 293 9.79 11.83 25.43
CA PHE A 293 8.48 12.11 26.02
C PHE A 293 8.58 13.13 27.16
#